data_AF-A0A1J3JH93-F1
#
_entry.id   AF-A0A1J3JH93-F1
#
_cell.length_a   1.000
_cell.length_b   1.000
_cell.length_c   1.000
_cell.angle_alpha   90.00
_cell.angle_beta   90.00
_cell.angle_gamma   90.00
#
_symmetry.space_group_name_H-M   'P 1'
#
loop_
_entity.id
_entity.type
_entity.pdbx_description
1 polymer ?
#
loop_
_entity_poly.entity_id
_entity_poly.type
_entity_poly.pdbx_seq_one_letter_code
_entity_poly.pdbx_strand_id
1 'polypeptide(L)'
;MARYLGTWLISSLVLLLMALTISPSHGFLGTEKKIKSAVFLSQKLVMNPGSVSNSYLFDMDFPRGHIGYKGLDAQVVDEAGNPVPLHETYLHHWAVVPYYVRKGFKLSQQDMPRNHGFSKQDPQGNLVVGPSSDYIPVNNAGLCKNVLRHFTGLGSETRKTSTYVPDPYAIEIDNPEERPDGYELKWFLNIHAIDTRGVVDKSGCTECRCDLYNVTIDEYGQEIKPDYRGGLNCCYDKTQCLVRNGFDN
;
A
#
# COMPACT_ATOMS: atom_id res chain seq x y z
N MET A 1 -25.06 -54.45 -29.44
CA MET A 1 -24.35 -53.18 -29.65
C MET A 1 -25.21 -51.93 -29.45
N ALA A 2 -26.51 -51.92 -29.78
CA ALA A 2 -27.36 -50.72 -29.63
C ALA A 2 -27.67 -50.28 -28.18
N ARG A 3 -27.67 -51.21 -27.19
CA ARG A 3 -28.00 -50.89 -25.79
C ARG A 3 -26.89 -50.14 -25.03
N TYR A 4 -25.63 -50.22 -25.48
CA TYR A 4 -24.50 -49.53 -24.84
C TYR A 4 -24.32 -48.09 -25.35
N LEU A 5 -24.76 -47.79 -26.58
CA LEU A 5 -24.68 -46.44 -27.16
C LEU A 5 -25.69 -45.47 -26.50
N GLY A 6 -26.89 -45.95 -26.18
CA GLY A 6 -27.96 -45.14 -25.59
C GLY A 6 -27.66 -44.69 -24.15
N THR A 7 -27.07 -45.55 -23.33
CA THR A 7 -26.68 -45.21 -21.95
C THR A 7 -25.53 -44.20 -21.89
N TRP A 8 -24.60 -44.27 -22.86
CA TRP A 8 -23.50 -43.30 -22.98
C TRP A 8 -24.00 -41.90 -23.38
N LEU A 9 -24.93 -41.83 -24.35
CA LEU A 9 -25.52 -40.57 -24.79
C LEU A 9 -26.35 -39.89 -23.70
N ILE A 10 -27.11 -40.68 -22.92
CA ILE A 10 -27.90 -40.16 -21.78
C ILE A 10 -26.97 -39.64 -20.67
N SER A 11 -25.89 -40.36 -20.35
CA SER A 11 -24.90 -39.91 -19.36
C SER A 11 -24.19 -38.63 -19.79
N SER A 12 -23.81 -38.51 -21.06
CA SER A 12 -23.20 -37.28 -21.60
C SER A 12 -24.15 -36.09 -21.61
N LEU A 13 -25.44 -36.32 -21.88
CA LEU A 13 -26.45 -35.26 -21.89
C LEU A 13 -26.74 -34.75 -20.47
N VAL A 14 -26.79 -35.65 -19.48
CA VAL A 14 -26.96 -35.29 -18.06
C VAL A 14 -25.75 -34.50 -17.54
N LEU A 15 -24.53 -34.90 -17.89
CA LEU A 15 -23.31 -34.15 -17.54
C LEU A 15 -23.26 -32.77 -18.22
N LEU A 16 -23.69 -32.67 -19.48
CA LEU A 16 -23.78 -31.40 -20.20
C LEU A 16 -24.85 -30.48 -19.60
N LEU A 17 -26.02 -31.02 -19.25
CA LEU A 17 -27.08 -30.29 -18.56
C LEU A 17 -26.64 -29.82 -17.17
N MET A 18 -25.92 -30.67 -16.40
CA MET A 18 -25.32 -30.27 -15.13
C MET A 18 -24.29 -29.14 -15.30
N ALA A 19 -23.40 -29.24 -16.30
CA ALA A 19 -22.44 -28.19 -16.63
C ALA A 19 -23.12 -26.87 -17.06
N LEU A 20 -24.26 -26.94 -17.75
CA LEU A 20 -25.06 -25.77 -18.13
C LEU A 20 -25.82 -25.15 -16.94
N THR A 21 -26.21 -25.96 -15.94
CA THR A 21 -26.82 -25.45 -14.70
C THR A 21 -25.81 -24.85 -13.72
N ILE A 22 -24.53 -25.24 -13.82
CA ILE A 22 -23.43 -24.57 -13.10
C ILE A 22 -23.07 -23.30 -13.88
N SER A 23 -24.00 -22.35 -13.91
CA SER A 23 -23.69 -21.00 -14.35
C SER A 23 -22.79 -20.35 -13.30
N PRO A 24 -21.55 -19.94 -13.62
CA PRO A 24 -20.69 -19.21 -12.69
C PRO A 24 -21.24 -17.80 -12.34
N SER A 25 -22.35 -17.41 -12.96
CA SER A 25 -22.96 -16.08 -12.85
C SER A 25 -23.71 -15.80 -11.54
N HIS A 26 -23.98 -16.80 -10.68
CA HIS A 26 -24.69 -16.55 -9.43
C HIS A 26 -23.88 -15.75 -8.40
N GLY A 27 -22.55 -15.68 -8.55
CA GLY A 27 -21.69 -14.81 -7.76
C GLY A 27 -21.60 -13.36 -8.27
N PHE A 28 -22.18 -13.06 -9.44
CA PHE A 28 -21.93 -11.82 -10.19
C PHE A 28 -23.03 -10.76 -10.01
N LEU A 29 -24.26 -11.17 -9.69
CA LEU A 29 -25.45 -10.33 -9.93
C LEU A 29 -25.97 -9.51 -8.73
N GLY A 30 -25.17 -9.34 -7.66
CA GLY A 30 -25.66 -8.67 -6.44
C GLY A 30 -24.63 -7.93 -5.58
N THR A 31 -23.34 -8.03 -5.90
CA THR A 31 -22.23 -7.35 -5.21
C THR A 31 -22.16 -5.88 -5.60
N GLU A 32 -22.37 -5.53 -6.87
CA GLU A 32 -22.28 -4.13 -7.36
C GLU A 32 -23.16 -3.16 -6.56
N LYS A 33 -24.40 -3.57 -6.23
CA LYS A 33 -25.34 -2.75 -5.44
C LYS A 33 -24.90 -2.49 -3.99
N LYS A 34 -23.90 -3.23 -3.50
CA LYS A 34 -23.34 -3.12 -2.15
C LYS A 34 -22.00 -2.36 -2.12
N ILE A 35 -21.41 -2.06 -3.28
CA ILE A 35 -20.15 -1.31 -3.36
C ILE A 35 -20.43 0.16 -3.04
N LYS A 36 -19.66 0.71 -2.10
CA LYS A 36 -19.66 2.14 -1.77
C LYS A 36 -18.29 2.70 -2.10
N SER A 37 -18.26 3.92 -2.62
CA SER A 37 -17.02 4.64 -2.94
C SER A 37 -16.95 5.94 -2.16
N ALA A 38 -15.76 6.32 -1.75
CA ALA A 38 -15.49 7.58 -1.07
C ALA A 38 -14.09 8.08 -1.48
N VAL A 39 -13.90 9.40 -1.43
CA VAL A 39 -12.63 10.06 -1.70
C VAL A 39 -12.18 10.74 -0.41
N PHE A 40 -10.90 10.58 -0.09
CA PHE A 40 -10.28 11.14 1.10
C PHE A 40 -9.05 11.93 0.69
N LEU A 41 -8.79 13.02 1.42
CA LEU A 41 -7.60 13.84 1.21
C LEU A 41 -6.66 13.66 2.40
N SER A 42 -5.38 13.47 2.10
CA SER A 42 -4.33 13.52 3.10
C SER A 42 -4.08 14.95 3.56
N GLN A 43 -3.30 15.11 4.63
CA GLN A 43 -2.65 16.38 4.91
C GLN A 43 -1.77 16.80 3.72
N LYS A 44 -1.61 18.11 3.51
CA LYS A 44 -0.82 18.64 2.40
C LYS A 44 0.67 18.30 2.58
N LEU A 45 1.32 17.94 1.48
CA LEU A 45 2.78 17.80 1.41
C LEU A 45 3.35 19.13 0.90
N VAL A 46 4.17 19.79 1.71
CA VAL A 46 4.85 21.03 1.28
C VAL A 46 6.18 20.63 0.65
N MET A 47 6.28 20.80 -0.66
CA MET A 47 7.43 20.35 -1.45
C MET A 47 8.06 21.50 -2.23
N ASN A 48 9.39 21.51 -2.21
CA ASN A 48 10.26 22.40 -2.97
C ASN A 48 10.98 21.60 -4.07
N PRO A 49 11.56 22.24 -5.10
CA PRO A 49 12.36 21.55 -6.11
C PRO A 49 13.37 20.58 -5.49
N GLY A 50 13.39 19.33 -5.95
CA GLY A 50 14.28 18.27 -5.45
C GLY A 50 13.88 17.65 -4.11
N SER A 51 12.93 18.22 -3.37
CA SER A 51 12.58 17.70 -2.03
C SER A 51 11.97 16.31 -2.08
N VAL A 52 12.30 15.52 -1.06
CA VAL A 52 11.73 14.21 -0.80
C VAL A 52 10.77 14.32 0.38
N SER A 53 9.57 13.78 0.21
CA SER A 53 8.64 13.52 1.28
C SER A 53 8.52 12.02 1.49
N ASN A 54 8.77 11.53 2.70
CA ASN A 54 8.46 10.16 3.12
C ASN A 54 7.58 10.23 4.37
N SER A 55 6.32 10.61 4.17
CA SER A 55 5.38 10.90 5.25
C SER A 55 4.61 9.67 5.70
N TYR A 56 4.37 9.56 7.01
CA TYR A 56 3.49 8.57 7.61
C TYR A 56 2.31 9.29 8.25
N LEU A 57 1.14 9.15 7.64
CA LEU A 57 -0.09 9.78 8.08
C LEU A 57 -0.95 8.74 8.79
N PHE A 58 -1.09 8.87 10.10
CA PHE A 58 -1.81 7.93 10.95
C PHE A 58 -3.27 8.34 11.15
N ASP A 59 -4.09 7.36 11.53
CA ASP A 59 -5.51 7.54 11.83
C ASP A 59 -6.31 8.16 10.68
N MET A 60 -5.99 7.76 9.45
CA MET A 60 -6.70 8.22 8.26
C MET A 60 -8.21 7.88 8.34
N ASP A 61 -9.04 8.77 7.81
CA ASP A 61 -10.51 8.68 7.87
C ASP A 61 -11.12 7.61 6.94
N PHE A 62 -10.32 6.66 6.47
CA PHE A 62 -10.82 5.54 5.67
C PHE A 62 -11.88 4.72 6.44
N PRO A 63 -12.77 4.02 5.71
CA PRO A 63 -13.83 3.24 6.34
C PRO A 63 -13.27 2.22 7.35
N ARG A 64 -13.94 2.10 8.50
CA ARG A 64 -13.59 1.16 9.57
C ARG A 64 -14.71 0.13 9.76
N GLY A 65 -14.38 -1.00 10.37
CA GLY A 65 -15.29 -2.13 10.57
C GLY A 65 -15.02 -3.25 9.56
N HIS A 66 -15.76 -4.36 9.71
CA HIS A 66 -15.61 -5.55 8.89
C HIS A 66 -16.06 -5.27 7.44
N ILE A 67 -15.10 -5.06 6.56
CA ILE A 67 -15.33 -4.68 5.16
C ILE A 67 -14.47 -5.51 4.21
N GLY A 68 -14.97 -5.72 3.00
CA GLY A 68 -14.15 -6.16 1.88
C GLY A 68 -13.94 -4.98 0.95
N TYR A 69 -12.70 -4.51 0.76
CA TYR A 69 -12.46 -3.45 -0.23
C TYR A 69 -12.22 -4.04 -1.61
N LYS A 70 -12.68 -3.30 -2.62
CA LYS A 70 -12.71 -3.71 -4.02
C LYS A 70 -11.61 -3.07 -4.86
N GLY A 71 -11.06 -1.95 -4.43
CA GLY A 71 -9.99 -1.25 -5.15
C GLY A 71 -9.61 0.02 -4.40
N LEU A 72 -8.40 0.47 -4.63
CA LEU A 72 -7.81 1.69 -4.08
C LEU A 72 -7.01 2.39 -5.17
N ASP A 73 -7.34 3.65 -5.42
CA ASP A 73 -6.65 4.51 -6.37
C ASP A 73 -6.09 5.72 -5.61
N ALA A 74 -4.92 6.21 -6.03
CA ALA A 74 -4.32 7.42 -5.49
C ALA A 74 -3.91 8.39 -6.59
N GLN A 75 -3.99 9.67 -6.24
CA GLN A 75 -3.64 10.77 -7.11
C GLN A 75 -3.00 11.88 -6.27
N VAL A 76 -1.83 12.36 -6.69
CA VAL A 76 -1.25 13.61 -6.15
C VAL A 76 -1.99 14.78 -6.81
N VAL A 77 -2.55 15.66 -6.01
CA VAL A 77 -3.30 16.84 -6.47
C VAL A 77 -2.73 18.13 -5.89
N ASP A 78 -2.92 19.23 -6.61
CA ASP A 78 -2.60 20.58 -6.12
C ASP A 78 -3.69 21.12 -5.16
N GLU A 79 -3.52 22.35 -4.67
CA GLU A 79 -4.47 22.99 -3.76
C GLU A 79 -5.88 23.20 -4.36
N ALA A 80 -5.99 23.23 -5.69
CA ALA A 80 -7.25 23.32 -6.41
C ALA A 80 -7.86 21.94 -6.75
N GLY A 81 -7.19 20.85 -6.35
CA GLY A 81 -7.60 19.48 -6.63
C GLY A 81 -7.22 18.97 -8.02
N ASN A 82 -6.39 19.70 -8.78
CA ASN A 82 -5.95 19.25 -10.09
C ASN A 82 -4.83 18.21 -9.97
N PRO A 83 -4.84 17.15 -10.80
CA PRO A 83 -3.76 16.17 -10.81
C PRO A 83 -2.40 16.79 -11.15
N VAL A 84 -1.42 16.61 -10.26
CA VAL A 84 -0.02 17.02 -10.53
C VAL A 84 0.63 16.06 -11.53
N PRO A 85 1.41 16.51 -12.53
CA PRO A 85 2.12 15.62 -13.44
C PRO A 85 3.21 14.79 -12.75
N LEU A 86 3.37 13.51 -13.15
CA LEU A 86 4.42 12.63 -12.58
C LEU A 86 5.85 13.14 -12.81
N HIS A 87 6.06 13.91 -13.87
CA HIS A 87 7.36 14.49 -14.19
C HIS A 87 7.70 15.75 -13.37
N GLU A 88 6.75 16.21 -12.54
CA GLU A 88 6.93 17.27 -11.55
C GLU A 88 7.02 16.65 -10.17
N THR A 89 6.00 15.93 -9.72
CA THR A 89 6.04 15.17 -8.47
C THR A 89 5.92 13.69 -8.78
N TYR A 90 7.04 12.99 -8.62
CA TYR A 90 7.11 11.55 -8.79
C TYR A 90 6.63 10.86 -7.51
N LEU A 91 5.53 10.12 -7.61
CA LEU A 91 5.02 9.32 -6.50
C LEU A 91 5.77 7.98 -6.49
N HIS A 92 6.91 7.91 -5.83
CA HIS A 92 7.76 6.73 -5.85
C HIS A 92 7.04 5.51 -5.29
N HIS A 93 6.33 5.65 -4.17
CA HIS A 93 5.38 4.64 -3.69
C HIS A 93 4.38 5.28 -2.74
N TRP A 94 3.27 4.59 -2.51
CA TRP A 94 2.30 4.95 -1.49
C TRP A 94 1.62 3.70 -0.96
N ALA A 95 1.48 3.57 0.36
CA ALA A 95 0.89 2.40 0.97
C ALA A 95 -0.22 2.78 1.95
N VAL A 96 -1.41 2.23 1.75
CA VAL A 96 -2.51 2.24 2.71
C VAL A 96 -2.47 0.93 3.47
N VAL A 97 -2.25 1.02 4.78
CA VAL A 97 -2.07 -0.16 5.61
C VAL A 97 -3.00 -0.06 6.82
N PRO A 98 -3.89 -1.04 7.01
CA PRO A 98 -4.67 -1.15 8.23
C PRO A 98 -3.79 -1.64 9.38
N TYR A 99 -4.10 -1.19 10.59
CA TYR A 99 -3.43 -1.64 11.80
C TYR A 99 -4.38 -1.63 12.99
N TYR A 100 -4.14 -2.54 13.92
CA TYR A 100 -4.75 -2.51 15.24
C TYR A 100 -3.87 -1.72 16.19
N VAL A 101 -4.47 -0.84 16.98
CA VAL A 101 -3.79 -0.08 18.02
C VAL A 101 -4.52 -0.24 19.34
N ARG A 102 -3.79 -0.33 20.46
CA ARG A 102 -4.41 -0.36 21.79
C ARG A 102 -5.19 0.94 22.00
N LYS A 103 -6.43 0.84 22.47
CA LYS A 103 -7.26 2.02 22.75
C LYS A 103 -6.53 2.99 23.67
N GLY A 104 -6.49 4.26 23.28
CA GLY A 104 -5.80 5.33 24.01
C GLY A 104 -4.31 5.49 23.69
N PHE A 105 -3.70 4.56 22.96
CA PHE A 105 -2.32 4.72 22.48
C PHE A 105 -2.28 5.58 21.21
N LYS A 106 -1.32 6.50 21.15
CA LYS A 106 -1.09 7.35 19.98
C LYS A 106 0.19 6.91 19.30
N LEU A 107 0.04 6.26 18.15
CA LEU A 107 1.16 5.82 17.33
C LEU A 107 1.86 7.03 16.70
N SER A 108 3.19 7.00 16.70
CA SER A 108 4.04 7.96 16.01
C SER A 108 4.95 7.27 15.01
N GLN A 109 5.59 8.05 14.13
CA GLN A 109 6.56 7.51 13.17
C GLN A 109 7.77 6.84 13.84
N GLN A 110 8.14 7.27 15.06
CA GLN A 110 9.23 6.67 15.82
C GLN A 110 8.92 5.24 16.29
N ASP A 111 7.63 4.91 16.40
CA ASP A 111 7.17 3.58 16.78
C ASP A 111 7.10 2.61 15.59
N MET A 112 7.27 3.12 14.36
CA MET A 112 7.21 2.30 13.15
C MET A 112 8.51 1.53 12.93
N PRO A 113 8.44 0.24 12.55
CA PRO A 113 9.65 -0.53 12.26
C PRO A 113 10.40 0.07 11.07
N ARG A 114 11.74 0.17 11.19
CA ARG A 114 12.63 0.73 10.16
C ARG A 114 12.43 0.13 8.76
N ASN A 115 12.08 -1.15 8.72
CA ASN A 115 11.83 -1.90 7.49
C ASN A 115 10.36 -1.87 7.07
N HIS A 116 9.58 -0.83 7.41
CA HIS A 116 8.15 -0.71 7.09
C HIS A 116 7.33 -1.94 7.56
N GLY A 117 7.84 -2.60 8.61
CA GLY A 117 7.34 -3.85 9.17
C GLY A 117 7.50 -5.11 8.31
N PHE A 118 8.24 -5.10 7.19
CA PHE A 118 8.45 -6.27 6.32
C PHE A 118 9.41 -7.32 6.91
N SER A 119 10.26 -6.91 7.83
CA SER A 119 11.10 -7.82 8.61
C SER A 119 10.50 -8.02 10.00
N LYS A 120 10.45 -9.28 10.46
CA LYS A 120 10.06 -9.64 11.84
C LYS A 120 11.05 -9.15 12.89
N GLN A 121 12.24 -8.71 12.48
CA GLN A 121 13.30 -8.22 13.33
C GLN A 121 13.70 -6.83 12.83
N ASP A 122 13.52 -5.83 13.69
CA ASP A 122 14.29 -4.61 13.61
C ASP A 122 15.67 -4.91 14.23
N PRO A 123 16.77 -4.87 13.46
CA PRO A 123 18.09 -5.22 13.97
C PRO A 123 18.60 -4.33 15.12
N GLN A 124 17.97 -3.16 15.35
CA GLN A 124 18.34 -2.25 16.45
C GLN A 124 17.19 -1.87 17.38
N GLY A 125 15.97 -2.34 17.13
CA GLY A 125 14.80 -2.08 17.98
C GLY A 125 14.34 -3.33 18.73
N ASN A 126 14.14 -3.24 20.04
CA ASN A 126 13.36 -4.21 20.81
C ASN A 126 11.85 -4.18 20.45
N LEU A 127 11.49 -3.74 19.25
CA LEU A 127 10.13 -3.67 18.74
C LEU A 127 9.70 -5.08 18.31
N VAL A 128 9.14 -5.81 19.24
CA VAL A 128 8.45 -7.07 18.95
C VAL A 128 7.11 -6.73 18.30
N VAL A 129 7.03 -6.85 16.97
CA VAL A 129 5.73 -6.82 16.27
C VAL A 129 5.00 -8.12 16.61
N GLY A 130 3.99 -8.04 17.48
CA GLY A 130 3.28 -9.22 17.98
C GLY A 130 2.07 -8.86 18.85
N PRO A 131 1.34 -9.83 19.40
CA PRO A 131 0.10 -9.59 20.16
C PRO A 131 0.25 -8.69 21.39
N SER A 132 1.49 -8.51 21.88
CA SER A 132 1.81 -7.67 23.03
C SER A 132 2.24 -6.24 22.68
N SER A 133 2.37 -5.86 21.40
CA SER A 133 2.71 -4.49 21.02
C SER A 133 1.47 -3.59 21.04
N ASP A 134 1.64 -2.31 21.37
CA ASP A 134 0.54 -1.34 21.32
C ASP A 134 0.03 -1.07 19.89
N TYR A 135 0.74 -1.61 18.88
CA TYR A 135 0.45 -1.50 17.46
C TYR A 135 0.71 -2.82 16.74
N ILE A 136 -0.23 -3.28 15.92
CA ILE A 136 -0.16 -4.54 15.17
C ILE A 136 -0.61 -4.25 13.73
N PRO A 137 0.28 -4.31 12.72
CA PRO A 137 -0.11 -4.24 11.32
C PRO A 137 -1.08 -5.38 10.96
N VAL A 138 -2.13 -5.07 10.21
CA VAL A 138 -3.05 -6.09 9.69
C VAL A 138 -2.39 -6.83 8.53
N ASN A 139 -2.52 -8.16 8.53
CA ASN A 139 -1.98 -9.03 7.49
C ASN A 139 -3.11 -9.55 6.60
N ASN A 140 -2.77 -10.06 5.42
CA ASN A 140 -3.74 -10.72 4.56
C ASN A 140 -4.26 -11.99 5.22
N ALA A 141 -5.58 -12.19 5.13
CA ALA A 141 -6.20 -13.44 5.49
C ALA A 141 -5.68 -14.57 4.57
N GLY A 142 -5.51 -15.77 5.13
CA GLY A 142 -5.09 -16.94 4.36
C GLY A 142 -4.48 -18.05 5.21
N LEU A 143 -4.26 -19.20 4.57
CA LEU A 143 -3.73 -20.41 5.23
C LEU A 143 -2.21 -20.36 5.48
N CYS A 144 -1.52 -19.38 4.88
CA CYS A 144 -0.07 -19.26 4.97
C CYS A 144 0.34 -18.78 6.36
N LYS A 145 1.25 -19.52 7.01
CA LYS A 145 1.87 -19.13 8.30
C LYS A 145 2.85 -17.95 8.20
N ASN A 146 3.09 -17.45 6.99
CA ASN A 146 3.98 -16.33 6.73
C ASN A 146 3.19 -15.03 6.70
N VAL A 147 3.85 -13.94 7.12
CA VAL A 147 3.28 -12.60 7.10
C VAL A 147 3.30 -12.11 5.65
N LEU A 148 2.12 -12.05 5.02
CA LEU A 148 1.92 -11.33 3.77
C LEU A 148 0.97 -10.18 4.05
N ARG A 149 1.40 -8.95 3.76
CA ARG A 149 0.53 -7.78 3.82
C ARG A 149 0.13 -7.38 2.42
N HIS A 150 -1.09 -6.89 2.28
CA HIS A 150 -1.49 -6.25 1.04
C HIS A 150 -0.73 -4.93 0.90
N PHE A 151 -0.14 -4.71 -0.27
CA PHE A 151 0.45 -3.44 -0.64
C PHE A 151 -0.40 -2.79 -1.71
N THR A 152 -0.89 -1.61 -1.39
CA THR A 152 -1.35 -0.67 -2.40
C THR A 152 -0.12 0.01 -2.99
N GLY A 153 -0.10 0.33 -4.28
CA GLY A 153 0.71 1.44 -4.77
C GLY A 153 2.25 1.34 -4.73
N LEU A 154 2.87 0.24 -5.23
CA LEU A 154 4.34 0.07 -5.21
C LEU A 154 5.14 1.00 -6.15
N GLY A 155 4.49 1.87 -6.92
CA GLY A 155 5.16 2.68 -7.92
C GLY A 155 4.26 3.77 -8.50
N SER A 156 4.87 4.75 -9.18
CA SER A 156 4.13 5.77 -9.94
C SER A 156 3.25 5.16 -11.02
N GLU A 157 3.60 3.97 -11.50
CA GLU A 157 2.90 3.15 -12.48
C GLU A 157 1.52 2.71 -11.99
N THR A 158 1.27 2.71 -10.67
CA THR A 158 -0.08 2.40 -10.15
C THR A 158 -1.07 3.54 -10.40
N ARG A 159 -0.58 4.74 -10.74
CA ARG A 159 -1.46 5.87 -11.04
C ARG A 159 -2.24 5.59 -12.32
N LYS A 160 -3.58 5.69 -12.23
CA LYS A 160 -4.53 5.34 -13.31
C LYS A 160 -4.48 3.86 -13.74
N THR A 161 -3.85 3.00 -12.94
CA THR A 161 -3.90 1.55 -13.13
C THR A 161 -4.92 0.99 -12.17
N SER A 162 -5.96 0.35 -12.71
CA SER A 162 -7.03 -0.19 -11.87
C SER A 162 -6.49 -1.28 -10.94
N THR A 163 -6.75 -1.13 -9.65
CA THR A 163 -6.50 -2.14 -8.62
C THR A 163 -7.75 -2.96 -8.30
N TYR A 164 -8.74 -2.96 -9.20
CA TYR A 164 -10.04 -3.56 -8.95
C TYR A 164 -9.95 -5.08 -8.79
N VAL A 165 -10.40 -5.57 -7.65
CA VAL A 165 -10.53 -6.99 -7.32
C VAL A 165 -11.81 -7.51 -7.99
N PRO A 166 -11.73 -8.52 -8.88
CA PRO A 166 -12.90 -9.03 -9.58
C PRO A 166 -13.87 -9.75 -8.64
N ASP A 167 -15.15 -9.76 -9.00
CA ASP A 167 -16.15 -10.55 -8.27
C ASP A 167 -15.88 -12.07 -8.40
N PRO A 168 -16.21 -12.87 -7.37
CA PRO A 168 -16.86 -12.49 -6.10
C PRO A 168 -15.87 -12.09 -4.99
N TYR A 169 -14.61 -11.79 -5.34
CA TYR A 169 -13.54 -11.60 -4.37
C TYR A 169 -13.50 -10.17 -3.82
N ALA A 170 -13.01 -10.03 -2.60
CA ALA A 170 -12.66 -8.76 -1.97
C ALA A 170 -11.50 -8.99 -1.01
N ILE A 171 -10.78 -7.92 -0.66
CA ILE A 171 -9.73 -8.01 0.35
C ILE A 171 -10.36 -7.65 1.69
N GLU A 172 -10.46 -8.66 2.56
CA GLU A 172 -11.10 -8.56 3.86
C GLU A 172 -10.25 -7.76 4.85
N ILE A 173 -10.92 -6.86 5.57
CA ILE A 173 -10.33 -6.01 6.58
C ILE A 173 -11.19 -6.08 7.84
N ASP A 174 -10.50 -6.13 8.99
CA ASP A 174 -11.09 -5.95 10.31
C ASP A 174 -12.14 -7.00 10.71
N ASN A 175 -11.82 -8.28 10.45
CA ASN A 175 -12.58 -9.41 10.96
C ASN A 175 -12.66 -9.33 12.51
N PRO A 176 -13.86 -9.16 13.10
CA PRO A 176 -14.02 -9.01 14.54
C PRO A 176 -13.52 -10.21 15.35
N GLU A 177 -13.50 -11.41 14.77
CA GLU A 177 -12.99 -12.63 15.41
C GLU A 177 -11.46 -12.64 15.52
N GLU A 178 -10.76 -11.87 14.69
CA GLU A 178 -9.30 -11.77 14.65
C GLU A 178 -8.76 -10.52 15.34
N ARG A 179 -9.64 -9.57 15.70
CA ARG A 179 -9.24 -8.32 16.36
C ARG A 179 -8.86 -8.59 17.83
N PRO A 180 -7.65 -8.21 18.28
CA PRO A 180 -7.27 -8.39 19.68
C PRO A 180 -8.12 -7.54 20.65
N ASP A 181 -8.41 -8.10 21.83
CA ASP A 181 -9.17 -7.41 22.88
C ASP A 181 -8.47 -6.11 23.33
N GLY A 182 -9.26 -5.03 23.40
CA GLY A 182 -8.74 -3.71 23.79
C GLY A 182 -8.06 -2.94 22.67
N TYR A 183 -8.08 -3.45 21.43
CA TYR A 183 -7.57 -2.75 20.25
C TYR A 183 -8.70 -2.17 19.40
N GLU A 184 -8.35 -1.19 18.57
CA GLU A 184 -9.21 -0.61 17.54
C GLU A 184 -8.50 -0.59 16.18
N LEU A 185 -9.26 -0.70 15.09
CA LEU A 185 -8.73 -0.58 13.74
C LEU A 185 -8.49 0.89 13.40
N LYS A 186 -7.29 1.18 12.89
CA LYS A 186 -6.93 2.44 12.24
C LYS A 186 -6.21 2.16 10.93
N TRP A 187 -6.00 3.23 10.18
CA TRP A 187 -5.33 3.21 8.89
C TRP A 187 -4.14 4.16 8.93
N PHE A 188 -3.01 3.75 8.36
CA PHE A 188 -1.97 4.70 8.01
C PHE A 188 -1.78 4.74 6.51
N LEU A 189 -1.41 5.92 6.02
CA LEU A 189 -1.01 6.18 4.65
C LEU A 189 0.46 6.60 4.67
N ASN A 190 1.33 5.76 4.11
CA ASN A 190 2.70 6.15 3.81
C ASN A 190 2.76 6.71 2.39
N ILE A 191 3.42 7.86 2.22
CA ILE A 191 3.61 8.51 0.93
C ILE A 191 5.09 8.80 0.77
N HIS A 192 5.70 8.21 -0.25
CA HIS A 192 7.04 8.55 -0.69
C HIS A 192 6.97 9.25 -2.04
N ALA A 193 7.16 10.58 -2.02
CA ALA A 193 7.06 11.44 -3.18
C ALA A 193 8.33 12.29 -3.33
N ILE A 194 8.73 12.52 -4.58
CA ILE A 194 9.95 13.25 -4.93
C ILE A 194 9.56 14.37 -5.88
N ASP A 195 9.86 15.61 -5.52
CA ASP A 195 9.75 16.74 -6.42
C ASP A 195 10.94 16.71 -7.40
N THR A 196 10.64 16.47 -8.67
CA THR A 196 11.63 16.34 -9.74
C THR A 196 11.73 17.62 -10.58
N ARG A 197 11.11 18.73 -10.15
CA ARG A 197 11.32 20.04 -10.76
C ARG A 197 12.73 20.52 -10.42
N GLY A 198 13.44 21.08 -11.40
CA GLY A 198 14.77 21.66 -11.19
C GLY A 198 15.91 20.67 -10.94
N VAL A 199 15.65 19.37 -10.72
CA VAL A 199 16.70 18.38 -10.42
C VAL A 199 17.68 18.20 -11.58
N VAL A 200 18.94 17.87 -11.25
CA VAL A 200 19.99 17.65 -12.25
C VAL A 200 19.75 16.38 -13.06
N ASP A 201 19.35 15.29 -12.39
CA ASP A 201 19.11 13.97 -12.95
C ASP A 201 17.79 13.40 -12.43
N LYS A 202 16.73 13.48 -13.24
CA LYS A 202 15.40 12.97 -12.86
C LYS A 202 15.41 11.47 -12.59
N SER A 203 16.06 10.67 -13.45
CA SER A 203 16.07 9.22 -13.31
C SER A 203 16.78 8.83 -12.01
N GLY A 204 17.94 9.44 -11.76
CA GLY A 204 18.69 9.15 -10.56
C GLY A 204 17.96 9.57 -9.28
N CYS A 205 17.24 10.70 -9.27
CA CYS A 205 16.40 11.06 -8.13
C CYS A 205 15.26 10.03 -7.94
N THR A 206 14.58 9.62 -9.01
CA THR A 206 13.47 8.65 -8.92
C THR A 206 13.94 7.24 -8.53
N GLU A 207 15.20 6.90 -8.79
CA GLU A 207 15.86 5.67 -8.35
C GLU A 207 16.51 5.82 -6.97
N CYS A 208 16.35 6.99 -6.32
CA CYS A 208 16.96 7.30 -5.02
C CYS A 208 18.47 7.05 -4.98
N ARG A 209 19.19 7.41 -6.04
CA ARG A 209 20.66 7.26 -6.13
C ARG A 209 21.38 8.18 -5.15
N CYS A 210 22.16 7.60 -4.23
CA CYS A 210 22.74 8.36 -3.12
C CYS A 210 23.76 9.42 -3.53
N ASP A 211 24.41 9.30 -4.69
CA ASP A 211 25.32 10.32 -5.20
C ASP A 211 24.62 11.65 -5.56
N LEU A 212 23.28 11.65 -5.63
CA LEU A 212 22.46 12.85 -5.84
C LEU A 212 21.89 13.44 -4.55
N TYR A 213 22.11 12.82 -3.39
CA TYR A 213 21.64 13.32 -2.11
C TYR A 213 22.84 13.68 -1.25
N ASN A 214 22.92 14.94 -0.80
CA ASN A 214 24.04 15.40 0.03
C ASN A 214 23.86 14.99 1.51
N VAL A 215 23.82 13.68 1.76
CA VAL A 215 23.62 13.09 3.09
C VAL A 215 24.60 11.95 3.33
N THR A 216 25.07 11.83 4.56
CA THR A 216 25.99 10.75 5.00
C THR A 216 25.42 9.95 6.18
N ILE A 217 24.34 10.44 6.79
CA ILE A 217 23.64 9.85 7.92
C ILE A 217 22.20 9.59 7.48
N ASP A 218 21.67 8.42 7.79
CA ASP A 218 20.29 8.06 7.45
C ASP A 218 19.25 8.64 8.43
N GLU A 219 17.97 8.39 8.17
CA GLU A 219 16.86 8.85 9.03
C GLU A 219 16.91 8.32 10.48
N TYR A 220 17.74 7.30 10.74
CA TYR A 220 17.91 6.68 12.06
C TYR A 220 19.18 7.15 12.77
N GLY A 221 19.93 8.08 12.20
CA GLY A 221 21.18 8.56 12.77
C GLY A 221 22.37 7.62 12.54
N GLN A 222 22.29 6.69 11.59
CA GLN A 222 23.38 5.76 11.26
C GLN A 222 24.14 6.23 10.02
N GLU A 223 25.46 6.00 10.01
CA GLU A 223 26.27 6.26 8.82
C GLU A 223 25.83 5.39 7.64
N ILE A 224 25.61 6.03 6.50
CA ILE A 224 25.27 5.35 5.25
C ILE A 224 26.53 4.62 4.76
N LYS A 225 26.42 3.31 4.59
CA LYS A 225 27.56 2.50 4.16
C LYS A 225 28.04 2.92 2.76
N PRO A 226 29.36 2.95 2.50
CA PRO A 226 29.89 3.36 1.20
C PRO A 226 29.43 2.52 0.00
N ASP A 227 29.02 1.27 0.22
CA ASP A 227 28.49 0.36 -0.79
C ASP A 227 26.98 0.51 -1.01
N TYR A 228 26.28 1.27 -0.18
CA TYR A 228 24.87 1.60 -0.36
C TYR A 228 24.70 2.67 -1.45
N ARG A 229 24.33 2.25 -2.65
CA ARG A 229 24.27 3.12 -3.84
C ARG A 229 22.94 3.83 -4.04
N GLY A 230 21.86 3.33 -3.46
CA GLY A 230 20.54 3.94 -3.59
C GLY A 230 19.47 3.30 -2.72
N GLY A 231 18.44 4.09 -2.42
CA GLY A 231 17.27 3.73 -1.62
C GLY A 231 17.02 4.68 -0.45
N LEU A 232 16.09 4.30 0.43
CA LEU A 232 15.58 5.17 1.48
C LEU A 232 16.64 5.66 2.48
N ASN A 233 17.78 4.98 2.66
CA ASN A 233 18.80 5.47 3.62
C ASN A 233 19.39 6.83 3.22
N CYS A 234 19.38 7.18 1.92
CA CYS A 234 19.79 8.49 1.42
C CYS A 234 18.63 9.33 0.86
N CYS A 235 17.47 8.70 0.67
CA CYS A 235 16.27 9.25 0.04
C CYS A 235 15.10 9.23 1.05
N TYR A 236 15.35 9.63 2.30
CA TYR A 236 14.33 9.66 3.35
C TYR A 236 13.64 11.03 3.43
N ASP A 237 12.68 11.17 4.35
CA ASP A 237 11.90 12.39 4.52
C ASP A 237 12.78 13.63 4.69
N LYS A 238 12.41 14.74 4.04
CA LYS A 238 13.09 16.05 4.08
C LYS A 238 14.48 16.09 3.46
N THR A 239 14.96 15.00 2.86
CA THR A 239 16.15 15.06 2.01
C THR A 239 15.83 15.83 0.72
N GLN A 240 16.87 16.25 0.01
CA GLN A 240 16.74 16.97 -1.26
C GLN A 240 17.69 16.35 -2.27
N CYS A 241 17.13 15.92 -3.39
CA CYS A 241 17.90 15.51 -4.55
C CYS A 241 18.55 16.75 -5.19
N LEU A 242 19.77 16.59 -5.69
CA LEU A 242 20.57 17.66 -6.27
C LEU A 242 19.80 18.42 -7.36
N VAL A 243 19.70 19.74 -7.21
CA VAL A 243 19.04 20.63 -8.17
C VAL A 243 20.04 21.49 -8.92
N ARG A 244 19.60 22.04 -10.05
CA ARG A 244 20.39 22.97 -10.87
C ARG A 244 20.40 24.35 -10.20
N ASN A 245 21.50 25.08 -10.41
CA ASN A 245 21.63 26.47 -9.97
C ASN A 245 20.39 27.29 -10.33
N GLY A 246 19.83 28.00 -9.34
CA GLY A 246 18.63 28.82 -9.49
C GLY A 246 17.31 28.10 -9.19
N PHE A 247 17.37 26.81 -8.84
CA PHE A 247 16.26 26.06 -8.24
C PHE A 247 16.53 25.70 -6.77
N ASP A 248 17.73 25.98 -6.27
CA ASP A 248 18.06 25.96 -4.85
C ASP A 248 17.26 27.06 -4.14
N ASN A 249 16.59 26.72 -3.03
CA ASN A 249 15.83 27.66 -2.20
C ASN A 249 16.71 28.34 -1.16
#